data_AF-A0A2N2INL6-F1
#
_entry.id   AF-A0A2N2INL6-F1
#
_cell.length_a   1.000
_cell.length_b   1.000
_cell.length_c   1.000
_cell.angle_alpha   90.00
_cell.angle_beta   90.00
_cell.angle_gamma   90.00
#
_symmetry.space_group_name_H-M   'P 1'
#
loop_
_entity.id
_entity.type
_entity.pdbx_description
1 polymer ?
#
loop_
_entity_poly.entity_id
_entity_poly.type
_entity_poly.pdbx_seq_one_letter_code
_entity_poly.pdbx_strand_id
1 'polypeptide(L)'
;MRRVSILCILLPLTLTVFSCDRGSDLRIDPERCDNQLDDDLDGHVDCEDQDCWDDDACDVTPVEQCDNLADDDDDGFIDCDDLDCADVCEYREDCGNEADDDDDGFIDCEDQDCWTSQWCDDPQVEDCANGVDDDGDDLIDCDDPDCSQPPNCVSWEYDCADGLDDEGDGLIDCEDPDCDLDPACGPDVETCDNGVDDDGDGDVDCADDDCGEDPACVPDPERCDNGVDDDGDGDVDCADADCELDPNCIITAPELCANAVDDDGDGDVDCADADCAVERDCLDYDGVLGAACRVAADCSAVTGGQCLTELDDGLPGGACTRACSAMNPCPNGASCVTGSDGSGLCARTCASASDCRSGYQCTMPAGATVNVCNPRCGRDWQCRDTRYCNTGDGLCVAQELCLTPGDDDGDGQINCADTACDGDAACGCVEDDRGNVQWTTAFGLDLAAGTPLEGSICGPTYQDWFVFTPAATISVTITASFSNAAGDLDLYLYDAGNLLTSIAMAYTTSDNEVITRTLNAGTTYYLLVDGYHRAANTYTLTITQ
;
A
#
# COMPACT_ATOMS: atom_id res chain seq x y z
N MET A 1 -56.49 42.27 31.89
CA MET A 1 -56.54 43.61 31.28
C MET A 1 -56.25 43.47 29.78
N ARG A 2 -57.09 44.09 28.93
CA ARG A 2 -56.93 44.58 27.52
C ARG A 2 -55.89 43.93 26.56
N ARG A 3 -56.33 43.38 25.40
CA ARG A 3 -56.44 43.96 24.01
C ARG A 3 -55.18 43.61 23.15
N VAL A 4 -55.16 43.31 21.84
CA VAL A 4 -55.92 43.73 20.63
C VAL A 4 -55.84 42.63 19.53
N SER A 5 -56.93 42.44 18.76
CA SER A 5 -56.96 41.87 17.38
C SER A 5 -57.24 43.00 16.37
N ILE A 6 -56.93 42.81 15.06
CA ILE A 6 -57.57 43.35 13.81
C ILE A 6 -56.52 43.20 12.67
N LEU A 7 -56.68 42.37 11.60
CA LEU A 7 -57.64 42.27 10.48
C LEU A 7 -57.20 43.05 9.21
N CYS A 8 -57.09 42.37 8.05
CA CYS A 8 -57.44 42.86 6.68
C CYS A 8 -57.16 41.73 5.64
N ILE A 9 -58.15 41.01 5.11
CA ILE A 9 -59.06 41.28 3.97
C ILE A 9 -58.47 40.85 2.60
N LEU A 10 -59.16 39.88 1.98
CA LEU A 10 -59.09 39.41 0.60
C LEU A 10 -59.81 40.38 -0.36
N LEU A 11 -59.26 40.62 -1.56
CA LEU A 11 -59.99 40.60 -2.84
C LEU A 11 -59.02 40.57 -4.04
N PRO A 12 -59.40 39.96 -5.18
CA PRO A 12 -58.53 39.60 -6.29
C PRO A 12 -58.62 40.59 -7.45
N LEU A 13 -57.56 40.70 -8.26
CA LEU A 13 -57.65 41.30 -9.60
C LEU A 13 -56.79 40.52 -10.60
N THR A 14 -57.46 40.19 -11.69
CA THR A 14 -56.98 39.57 -12.92
C THR A 14 -55.86 40.37 -13.58
N LEU A 15 -54.81 39.70 -14.07
CA LEU A 15 -54.05 40.21 -15.21
C LEU A 15 -53.55 39.05 -16.09
N THR A 16 -53.68 39.30 -17.38
CA THR A 16 -53.49 38.43 -18.53
C THR A 16 -52.05 37.98 -18.74
N VAL A 17 -51.96 36.75 -19.21
CA VAL A 17 -50.82 36.02 -19.77
C VAL A 17 -49.88 36.90 -20.61
N PHE A 18 -48.61 36.95 -20.21
CA PHE A 18 -47.46 36.96 -21.11
C PHE A 18 -46.61 35.75 -20.75
N SER A 19 -46.28 34.92 -21.74
CA SER A 19 -45.34 33.81 -21.62
C SER A 19 -44.02 34.30 -21.03
N CYS A 20 -43.49 33.59 -20.03
CA CYS A 20 -42.06 33.34 -19.98
C CYS A 20 -41.86 31.91 -20.46
N ASP A 21 -41.41 31.83 -21.71
CA ASP A 21 -40.85 30.63 -22.31
C ASP A 21 -39.51 30.31 -21.64
N ARG A 22 -39.10 29.06 -21.76
CA ARG A 22 -37.82 28.56 -21.24
C ARG A 22 -36.63 29.23 -21.95
N GLY A 23 -35.52 29.38 -21.23
CA GLY A 23 -34.17 29.35 -21.83
C GLY A 23 -33.55 30.71 -22.15
N SER A 24 -32.64 31.13 -21.28
CA SER A 24 -31.33 31.78 -21.53
C SER A 24 -30.78 31.99 -20.12
N ASP A 25 -29.92 31.10 -19.62
CA ASP A 25 -28.48 31.21 -19.88
C ASP A 25 -28.05 32.66 -19.63
N LEU A 26 -27.99 33.04 -18.35
CA LEU A 26 -27.04 34.07 -17.93
C LEU A 26 -25.68 33.37 -18.00
N ARG A 27 -25.17 33.22 -19.21
CA ARG A 27 -23.74 33.31 -19.41
C ARG A 27 -23.40 34.68 -18.89
N ILE A 28 -22.73 34.72 -17.75
CA ILE A 28 -21.64 35.69 -17.62
C ILE A 28 -20.79 35.34 -18.85
N ASP A 29 -20.84 36.23 -19.85
CA ASP A 29 -20.04 36.02 -21.06
C ASP A 29 -18.58 35.87 -20.56
N PRO A 30 -17.80 34.89 -21.07
CA PRO A 30 -16.42 34.75 -20.63
C PRO A 30 -15.71 36.10 -20.78
N GLU A 31 -15.13 36.59 -19.68
CA GLU A 31 -14.40 37.84 -19.62
C GLU A 31 -13.35 37.86 -20.72
N ARG A 32 -13.25 38.97 -21.45
CA ARG A 32 -12.27 39.11 -22.52
C ARG A 32 -11.14 39.96 -22.01
N CYS A 33 -10.10 39.27 -21.53
CA CYS A 33 -8.97 39.77 -20.77
C CYS A 33 -8.03 40.77 -21.49
N ASP A 34 -8.44 41.35 -22.63
CA ASP A 34 -7.62 42.22 -23.49
C ASP A 34 -8.33 43.50 -23.96
N ASN A 35 -9.48 43.86 -23.38
CA ASN A 35 -10.39 44.84 -23.99
C ASN A 35 -10.76 46.06 -23.13
N GLN A 36 -10.27 46.13 -21.88
CA GLN A 36 -10.46 47.22 -20.92
C GLN A 36 -11.92 47.45 -20.51
N LEU A 37 -12.72 46.41 -20.56
CA LEU A 37 -14.10 46.39 -20.08
C LEU A 37 -14.24 45.31 -19.00
N ASP A 38 -15.22 45.55 -18.14
CA ASP A 38 -15.75 44.60 -17.19
C ASP A 38 -16.91 43.90 -17.91
N ASP A 39 -16.59 42.91 -18.75
CA ASP A 39 -17.56 42.21 -19.60
C ASP A 39 -18.48 41.31 -18.77
N ASP A 40 -17.98 40.86 -17.62
CA ASP A 40 -18.62 39.99 -16.66
C ASP A 40 -19.43 40.77 -15.57
N LEU A 41 -19.10 42.06 -15.37
CA LEU A 41 -19.73 43.05 -14.47
C LEU A 41 -19.53 42.79 -12.97
N ASP A 42 -18.46 42.11 -12.57
CA ASP A 42 -18.10 41.87 -11.16
C ASP A 42 -17.36 43.05 -10.50
N GLY A 43 -16.89 44.00 -11.32
CA GLY A 43 -16.21 45.22 -10.90
C GLY A 43 -14.70 45.22 -11.11
N HIS A 44 -14.15 44.16 -11.72
CA HIS A 44 -12.77 44.06 -12.17
C HIS A 44 -12.69 44.15 -13.70
N VAL A 45 -11.50 44.42 -14.23
CA VAL A 45 -11.29 44.67 -15.68
C VAL A 45 -10.00 43.98 -16.10
N ASP A 46 -10.05 43.22 -17.18
CA ASP A 46 -8.90 42.49 -17.75
C ASP A 46 -8.10 41.75 -16.64
N CYS A 47 -6.78 41.98 -16.55
CA CYS A 47 -5.89 41.27 -15.61
C CYS A 47 -6.02 41.69 -14.14
N GLU A 48 -6.80 42.75 -13.85
CA GLU A 48 -7.21 43.04 -12.48
C GLU A 48 -8.39 42.17 -12.03
N ASP A 49 -8.96 41.39 -12.95
CA ASP A 49 -9.99 40.39 -12.73
C ASP A 49 -9.38 39.02 -12.45
N GLN A 50 -9.89 38.35 -11.41
CA GLN A 50 -9.44 37.04 -11.01
C GLN A 50 -9.77 35.98 -12.07
N ASP A 51 -10.81 36.19 -12.88
CA ASP A 51 -11.22 35.27 -13.92
C ASP A 51 -10.29 35.30 -15.15
N CYS A 52 -9.34 36.25 -15.19
CA CYS A 52 -8.34 36.43 -16.26
C CYS A 52 -6.90 36.01 -15.89
N TRP A 53 -6.68 35.48 -14.68
CA TRP A 53 -5.33 35.19 -14.18
C TRP A 53 -4.58 34.08 -14.93
N ASP A 54 -5.31 33.20 -15.62
CA ASP A 54 -4.72 32.12 -16.44
C ASP A 54 -4.87 32.40 -17.96
N ASP A 55 -5.21 33.62 -18.37
CA ASP A 55 -5.35 33.99 -19.79
C ASP A 55 -4.05 34.58 -20.35
N ASP A 56 -3.62 34.09 -21.53
CA ASP A 56 -2.39 34.52 -22.23
C ASP A 56 -2.32 36.05 -22.48
N ALA A 57 -3.46 36.77 -22.45
CA ALA A 57 -3.48 38.24 -22.57
C ALA A 57 -2.98 38.96 -21.31
N CYS A 58 -3.02 38.28 -20.17
CA CYS A 58 -2.55 38.75 -18.86
C CYS A 58 -1.20 38.20 -18.45
N ASP A 59 -0.70 37.23 -19.21
CA ASP A 59 0.70 36.84 -19.24
C ASP A 59 1.49 37.80 -20.15
N VAL A 60 1.60 39.04 -19.70
CA VAL A 60 2.62 39.96 -20.22
C VAL A 60 3.73 40.02 -19.19
N THR A 61 4.53 38.96 -19.09
CA THR A 61 5.93 39.19 -18.75
C THR A 61 6.50 40.04 -19.89
N PRO A 62 6.94 41.28 -19.62
CA PRO A 62 7.82 41.96 -20.56
C PRO A 62 8.97 41.00 -20.87
N VAL A 63 9.36 40.87 -22.14
CA VAL A 63 10.50 40.02 -22.47
C VAL A 63 11.74 40.71 -21.91
N GLU A 64 12.40 40.07 -20.96
CA GLU A 64 13.68 40.53 -20.42
C GLU A 64 14.72 40.60 -21.55
N GLN A 65 15.41 41.74 -21.68
CA GLN A 65 16.56 41.82 -22.58
C GLN A 65 17.81 41.41 -21.81
N CYS A 66 18.20 40.16 -21.99
CA CYS A 66 19.24 39.45 -21.24
C CYS A 66 20.69 39.96 -21.35
N ASP A 67 20.93 41.20 -21.78
CA ASP A 67 22.26 41.75 -22.07
C ASP A 67 22.43 43.25 -21.75
N ASN A 68 21.59 43.84 -20.90
CA ASN A 68 21.53 45.30 -20.73
C ASN A 68 21.62 45.82 -19.29
N LEU A 69 21.77 44.95 -18.29
CA LEU A 69 21.93 45.28 -16.86
C LEU A 69 20.74 46.06 -16.29
N ALA A 70 19.57 45.90 -16.91
CA ALA A 70 18.30 46.34 -16.39
C ALA A 70 17.46 45.14 -15.95
N ASP A 71 16.42 45.45 -15.20
CA ASP A 71 15.31 44.58 -14.86
C ASP A 71 14.19 45.08 -15.79
N ASP A 72 14.18 44.61 -17.04
CA ASP A 72 13.28 45.10 -18.09
C ASP A 72 11.84 44.58 -17.92
N ASP A 73 11.68 43.51 -17.14
CA ASP A 73 10.42 42.90 -16.76
C ASP A 73 9.95 43.22 -15.32
N ASP A 74 10.79 43.93 -14.55
CA ASP A 74 10.56 44.45 -13.19
C ASP A 74 10.28 43.33 -12.15
N ASP A 75 10.78 42.10 -12.38
CA ASP A 75 10.59 40.94 -11.49
C ASP A 75 11.59 40.91 -10.30
N GLY A 76 12.63 41.73 -10.38
CA GLY A 76 13.66 41.90 -9.35
C GLY A 76 14.99 41.19 -9.63
N PHE A 77 15.10 40.47 -10.74
CA PHE A 77 16.33 39.91 -11.28
C PHE A 77 16.77 40.71 -12.51
N ILE A 78 18.03 40.57 -12.91
CA ILE A 78 18.58 41.32 -14.06
C ILE A 78 19.33 40.34 -14.95
N ASP A 79 19.16 40.49 -16.27
CA ASP A 79 19.84 39.70 -17.29
C ASP A 79 19.90 38.18 -16.97
N CYS A 80 21.10 37.58 -16.89
CA CYS A 80 21.31 36.15 -16.70
C CYS A 80 21.13 35.65 -15.27
N ASP A 81 20.92 36.55 -14.29
CA ASP A 81 20.43 36.17 -12.97
C ASP A 81 18.90 35.95 -12.99
N ASP A 82 18.25 36.28 -14.11
CA ASP A 82 16.84 36.07 -14.38
C ASP A 82 16.56 34.68 -15.00
N LEU A 83 15.54 34.00 -14.49
CA LEU A 83 15.10 32.69 -14.99
C LEU A 83 14.50 32.77 -16.39
N ASP A 84 13.96 33.93 -16.78
CA ASP A 84 13.38 34.16 -18.09
C ASP A 84 14.46 34.33 -19.20
N CYS A 85 15.73 34.46 -18.79
CA CYS A 85 16.90 34.50 -19.66
C CYS A 85 17.67 33.16 -19.78
N ALA A 86 17.18 32.10 -19.13
CA ALA A 86 17.86 30.80 -19.02
C ALA A 86 18.20 30.13 -20.38
N ASP A 87 17.44 30.42 -21.43
CA ASP A 87 17.65 29.85 -22.77
C ASP A 87 18.46 30.76 -23.71
N VAL A 88 18.76 32.00 -23.30
CA VAL A 88 19.39 33.04 -24.14
C VAL A 88 20.81 33.39 -23.68
N CYS A 89 21.15 33.17 -22.41
CA CYS A 89 22.50 33.39 -21.86
C CYS A 89 23.53 32.32 -22.27
N GLU A 90 23.55 31.91 -23.54
CA GLU A 90 24.74 31.36 -24.19
C GLU A 90 25.30 32.45 -25.11
N TYR A 91 26.20 33.30 -24.62
CA TYR A 91 26.91 34.23 -25.48
C TYR A 91 28.33 33.76 -25.76
N ARG A 92 28.67 33.83 -27.05
CA ARG A 92 29.89 33.29 -27.64
C ARG A 92 31.06 34.21 -27.35
N GLU A 93 32.00 33.72 -26.56
CA GLU A 93 33.40 34.09 -26.67
C GLU A 93 33.97 33.74 -28.05
N ASP A 94 34.72 34.67 -28.66
CA ASP A 94 35.57 34.40 -29.83
C ASP A 94 36.98 34.02 -29.34
N CYS A 95 37.13 32.73 -29.02
CA CYS A 95 38.26 32.08 -28.34
C CYS A 95 39.67 32.19 -28.96
N GLY A 96 40.01 33.26 -29.68
CA GLY A 96 41.32 33.46 -30.29
C GLY A 96 41.59 34.89 -30.74
N ASN A 97 40.97 35.88 -30.12
CA ASN A 97 41.08 37.28 -30.50
C ASN A 97 41.63 38.24 -29.41
N GLU A 98 42.01 37.70 -28.25
CA GLU A 98 42.60 38.43 -27.10
C GLU A 98 41.67 39.49 -26.50
N ALA A 99 40.36 39.32 -26.65
CA ALA A 99 39.32 40.13 -26.02
C ALA A 99 38.48 39.28 -25.06
N ASP A 100 37.81 40.00 -24.16
CA ASP A 100 36.76 39.53 -23.28
C ASP A 100 35.47 39.93 -24.02
N ASP A 101 34.95 39.05 -24.88
CA ASP A 101 33.89 39.41 -25.83
C ASP A 101 32.49 39.37 -25.20
N ASP A 102 32.36 38.68 -24.07
CA ASP A 102 31.20 38.58 -23.21
C ASP A 102 31.33 39.37 -21.89
N ASP A 103 32.48 40.03 -21.67
CA ASP A 103 32.79 40.93 -20.55
C ASP A 103 32.68 40.27 -19.16
N ASP A 104 32.86 38.94 -19.06
CA ASP A 104 32.80 38.16 -17.82
C ASP A 104 34.08 38.26 -16.94
N GLY A 105 35.15 38.82 -17.53
CA GLY A 105 36.44 39.05 -16.89
C GLY A 105 37.53 38.06 -17.25
N PHE A 106 37.23 37.07 -18.10
CA PHE A 106 38.18 36.14 -18.68
C PHE A 106 38.36 36.41 -20.18
N ILE A 107 39.47 35.96 -20.77
CA ILE A 107 39.76 36.19 -22.19
C ILE A 107 40.14 34.88 -22.86
N ASP A 108 39.64 34.65 -24.07
CA ASP A 108 39.94 33.48 -24.89
C ASP A 108 39.93 32.15 -24.09
N CYS A 109 41.06 31.45 -23.98
CA CYS A 109 41.17 30.14 -23.33
C CYS A 109 41.24 30.19 -21.81
N GLU A 110 41.40 31.38 -21.23
CA GLU A 110 41.18 31.58 -19.80
C GLU A 110 39.68 31.61 -19.47
N ASP A 111 38.85 31.76 -20.50
CA ASP A 111 37.40 31.70 -20.42
C ASP A 111 36.88 30.25 -20.39
N GLN A 112 35.91 30.01 -19.51
CA GLN A 112 35.29 28.70 -19.33
C GLN A 112 34.45 28.28 -20.54
N ASP A 113 33.91 29.25 -21.27
CA ASP A 113 33.05 29.01 -22.42
C ASP A 113 33.85 28.63 -23.68
N CYS A 114 35.18 28.80 -23.63
CA CYS A 114 36.12 28.40 -24.67
C CYS A 114 36.75 27.02 -24.48
N TRP A 115 36.43 26.31 -23.38
CA TRP A 115 37.04 25.00 -23.05
C TRP A 115 36.81 23.88 -24.06
N THR A 116 35.86 24.04 -24.98
CA THR A 116 35.62 23.07 -26.07
C THR A 116 35.96 23.61 -27.45
N SER A 117 36.56 24.81 -27.53
CA SER A 117 36.97 25.44 -28.78
C SER A 117 38.30 24.89 -29.26
N GLN A 118 38.35 24.47 -30.53
CA GLN A 118 39.56 23.99 -31.23
C GLN A 118 40.73 25.00 -31.28
N TRP A 119 40.51 26.24 -30.83
CA TRP A 119 41.54 27.28 -30.71
C TRP A 119 42.29 27.23 -29.38
N CYS A 120 41.69 26.61 -28.36
CA CYS A 120 42.24 26.35 -27.04
C CYS A 120 42.73 24.91 -26.85
N ASP A 121 42.55 24.08 -27.88
CA ASP A 121 43.35 22.88 -28.08
C ASP A 121 44.74 23.33 -28.58
N ASP A 122 45.73 23.08 -27.74
CA ASP A 122 47.12 23.49 -27.87
C ASP A 122 47.75 23.17 -29.26
N PRO A 123 48.55 24.08 -29.87
CA PRO A 123 49.45 23.71 -30.97
C PRO A 123 50.62 22.77 -30.61
N GLN A 124 50.68 22.21 -29.39
CA GLN A 124 51.63 21.21 -28.92
C GLN A 124 51.33 19.79 -29.42
N VAL A 125 51.86 19.43 -30.61
CA VAL A 125 52.01 18.02 -30.95
C VAL A 125 53.45 17.76 -31.30
N GLU A 126 54.20 17.31 -30.30
CA GLU A 126 55.53 16.74 -30.41
C GLU A 126 55.49 15.47 -31.29
N ASP A 127 56.40 15.34 -32.27
CA ASP A 127 56.57 14.08 -33.01
C ASP A 127 57.52 13.19 -32.22
N CYS A 128 56.92 12.43 -31.31
CA CYS A 128 57.51 11.66 -30.23
C CYS A 128 58.58 10.60 -30.59
N ALA A 129 59.13 10.57 -31.80
CA ALA A 129 60.05 9.55 -32.29
C ALA A 129 61.17 10.05 -33.20
N ASN A 130 61.30 11.36 -33.42
CA ASN A 130 62.15 11.91 -34.47
C ASN A 130 63.46 12.56 -33.96
N GLY A 131 63.65 12.68 -32.65
CA GLY A 131 64.86 13.17 -32.00
C GLY A 131 65.04 14.68 -32.05
N VAL A 132 63.97 15.44 -32.27
CA VAL A 132 63.94 16.90 -32.15
C VAL A 132 62.88 17.34 -31.15
N ASP A 133 62.91 18.62 -30.79
CA ASP A 133 61.92 19.31 -29.95
C ASP A 133 61.06 20.12 -30.94
N ASP A 134 59.91 19.56 -31.32
CA ASP A 134 59.00 20.06 -32.35
C ASP A 134 58.01 21.12 -31.84
N ASP A 135 57.69 21.11 -30.53
CA ASP A 135 56.84 22.13 -29.91
C ASP A 135 57.60 23.25 -29.17
N GLY A 136 58.90 23.07 -28.95
CA GLY A 136 59.86 24.10 -28.54
C GLY A 136 59.95 24.32 -27.03
N ASP A 137 59.57 23.35 -26.22
CA ASP A 137 59.55 23.43 -24.75
C ASP A 137 60.87 23.00 -24.05
N ASP A 138 61.91 22.66 -24.85
CA ASP A 138 63.22 22.10 -24.48
C ASP A 138 63.21 20.62 -24.02
N LEU A 139 62.09 19.89 -24.20
CA LEU A 139 61.99 18.44 -24.05
C LEU A 139 61.89 17.78 -25.44
N ILE A 140 62.31 16.52 -25.55
CA ILE A 140 62.50 15.82 -26.85
C ILE A 140 61.89 14.42 -26.75
N ASP A 141 61.11 14.03 -27.75
CA ASP A 141 60.51 12.70 -27.86
C ASP A 141 59.79 12.26 -26.56
N CYS A 142 60.07 11.07 -26.03
CA CYS A 142 59.39 10.50 -24.86
C CYS A 142 59.75 11.16 -23.52
N ASP A 143 60.74 12.04 -23.49
CA ASP A 143 61.01 12.88 -22.31
C ASP A 143 60.05 14.10 -22.26
N ASP A 144 59.26 14.29 -23.33
CA ASP A 144 58.25 15.33 -23.47
C ASP A 144 56.88 14.89 -22.89
N PRO A 145 56.27 15.65 -21.96
CA PRO A 145 54.98 15.36 -21.36
C PRO A 145 53.83 15.27 -22.36
N ASP A 146 53.95 15.92 -23.51
CA ASP A 146 52.91 15.96 -24.54
C ASP A 146 52.88 14.65 -25.37
N CYS A 147 53.89 13.79 -25.21
CA CYS A 147 53.96 12.42 -25.72
C CYS A 147 53.22 11.40 -24.84
N SER A 148 51.92 11.62 -24.61
CA SER A 148 51.17 10.87 -23.60
C SER A 148 50.85 9.41 -23.94
N GLN A 149 50.87 8.95 -25.21
CA GLN A 149 50.50 7.57 -25.58
C GLN A 149 51.01 7.04 -26.97
N PRO A 150 52.10 7.50 -27.62
CA PRO A 150 52.54 6.86 -28.86
C PRO A 150 53.24 5.51 -28.58
N PRO A 151 53.11 4.50 -29.48
CA PRO A 151 53.58 3.12 -29.26
C PRO A 151 55.09 2.96 -28.96
N ASN A 152 55.87 4.01 -29.15
CA ASN A 152 57.32 4.03 -28.96
C ASN A 152 57.76 4.72 -27.67
N CYS A 153 56.82 5.18 -26.83
CA CYS A 153 57.10 5.85 -25.55
C CYS A 153 56.42 5.18 -24.34
N VAL A 154 55.79 4.01 -24.54
CA VAL A 154 55.21 3.24 -23.43
C VAL A 154 56.19 2.13 -23.02
N SER A 155 56.55 2.15 -21.74
CA SER A 155 57.35 1.15 -21.02
C SER A 155 56.46 -0.03 -20.62
N TRP A 156 56.33 -1.00 -21.52
CA TRP A 156 55.71 -2.29 -21.19
C TRP A 156 56.38 -3.39 -22.02
N GLU A 157 56.85 -4.43 -21.35
CA GLU A 157 57.22 -5.71 -21.93
C GLU A 157 55.95 -6.34 -22.55
N TYR A 158 55.85 -6.31 -23.88
CA TYR A 158 54.62 -6.70 -24.60
C TYR A 158 54.62 -8.18 -25.02
N ASP A 159 55.79 -8.84 -25.09
CA ASP A 159 55.89 -10.27 -25.40
C ASP A 159 56.58 -11.02 -24.26
N CYS A 160 55.81 -11.25 -23.20
CA CYS A 160 56.22 -11.87 -21.94
C CYS A 160 56.69 -13.34 -22.03
N ALA A 161 56.98 -13.87 -23.21
CA ALA A 161 57.40 -15.27 -23.41
C ALA A 161 58.42 -15.51 -24.55
N ASP A 162 59.01 -14.46 -25.12
CA ASP A 162 59.87 -14.57 -26.31
C ASP A 162 61.37 -14.64 -25.99
N GLY A 163 61.75 -14.39 -24.73
CA GLY A 163 63.11 -14.45 -24.22
C GLY A 163 63.95 -13.20 -24.48
N LEU A 164 63.32 -12.07 -24.81
CA LEU A 164 63.95 -10.77 -25.02
C LEU A 164 63.56 -9.78 -23.91
N ASP A 165 64.25 -8.63 -23.92
CA ASP A 165 64.06 -7.48 -23.04
C ASP A 165 63.61 -6.36 -23.99
N ASP A 166 62.31 -6.32 -24.28
CA ASP A 166 61.74 -5.49 -25.35
C ASP A 166 61.68 -4.01 -24.96
N GLU A 167 61.68 -3.72 -23.66
CA GLU A 167 61.73 -2.37 -23.10
C GLU A 167 63.12 -1.91 -22.64
N GLY A 168 64.09 -2.83 -22.53
CA GLY A 168 65.50 -2.54 -22.31
C GLY A 168 65.87 -2.19 -20.87
N ASP A 169 65.04 -2.56 -19.90
CA ASP A 169 65.19 -2.24 -18.48
C ASP A 169 66.13 -3.26 -17.76
N GLY A 170 66.38 -4.40 -18.40
CA GLY A 170 67.26 -5.46 -17.96
C GLY A 170 66.57 -6.68 -17.32
N LEU A 171 65.24 -6.68 -17.27
CA LEU A 171 64.39 -7.84 -16.95
C LEU A 171 63.86 -8.44 -18.27
N ILE A 172 63.48 -9.72 -18.25
CA ILE A 172 63.01 -10.45 -19.43
C ILE A 172 61.80 -11.28 -19.06
N ASP A 173 60.81 -11.36 -19.97
CA ASP A 173 59.62 -12.19 -19.81
C ASP A 173 58.97 -12.03 -18.41
N CYS A 174 58.58 -13.14 -17.78
CA CYS A 174 58.00 -13.20 -16.43
C CYS A 174 58.96 -12.82 -15.29
N GLU A 175 60.21 -12.47 -15.56
CA GLU A 175 61.08 -11.81 -14.56
C GLU A 175 60.85 -10.29 -14.54
N ASP A 176 60.08 -9.76 -15.49
CA ASP A 176 59.66 -8.37 -15.63
C ASP A 176 58.31 -8.11 -14.91
N PRO A 177 58.23 -7.14 -13.97
CA PRO A 177 57.00 -6.77 -13.28
C PRO A 177 55.86 -6.32 -14.20
N ASP A 178 56.17 -5.84 -15.39
CA ASP A 178 55.15 -5.41 -16.35
C ASP A 178 54.43 -6.62 -16.99
N CYS A 179 54.96 -7.83 -16.79
CA CYS A 179 54.35 -9.12 -17.15
C CYS A 179 53.58 -9.80 -16.01
N ASP A 180 53.40 -9.16 -14.83
CA ASP A 180 52.74 -9.76 -13.65
C ASP A 180 51.30 -10.23 -13.90
N LEU A 181 50.63 -9.71 -14.95
CA LEU A 181 49.27 -10.07 -15.34
C LEU A 181 49.19 -10.76 -16.71
N ASP A 182 50.33 -11.03 -17.35
CA ASP A 182 50.33 -11.70 -18.64
C ASP A 182 49.96 -13.20 -18.46
N PRO A 183 49.01 -13.74 -19.23
CA PRO A 183 48.63 -15.15 -19.15
C PRO A 183 49.77 -16.15 -19.37
N ALA A 184 50.90 -15.74 -19.97
CA ALA A 184 52.10 -16.55 -20.09
C ALA A 184 52.94 -16.62 -18.79
N CYS A 185 52.66 -15.74 -17.83
CA CYS A 185 53.43 -15.52 -16.60
C CYS A 185 52.65 -15.74 -15.29
N GLY A 186 51.33 -15.95 -15.37
CA GLY A 186 50.54 -16.47 -14.25
C GLY A 186 50.69 -17.98 -14.06
N PRO A 187 50.37 -18.53 -12.86
CA PRO A 187 50.09 -19.96 -12.76
C PRO A 187 48.91 -20.29 -13.69
N ASP A 188 48.99 -21.43 -14.38
CA ASP A 188 47.93 -21.88 -15.29
C ASP A 188 46.61 -21.99 -14.51
N VAL A 189 45.54 -21.31 -14.93
CA VAL A 189 44.23 -21.35 -14.23
C VAL A 189 43.81 -22.79 -13.91
N GLU A 190 43.49 -23.06 -12.63
CA GLU A 190 43.06 -24.38 -12.16
C GLU A 190 41.81 -24.87 -12.90
N THR A 191 41.82 -26.12 -13.40
CA THR A 191 40.61 -26.74 -13.95
C THR A 191 39.91 -27.50 -12.84
N CYS A 192 38.93 -26.85 -12.21
CA CYS A 192 38.29 -27.23 -10.95
C CYS A 192 37.52 -28.58 -10.88
N ASP A 193 37.59 -29.45 -11.90
CA ASP A 193 36.83 -30.70 -11.98
C ASP A 193 37.62 -31.93 -12.49
N ASN A 194 38.94 -31.80 -12.70
CA ASN A 194 39.72 -32.78 -13.44
C ASN A 194 40.62 -33.69 -12.57
N GLY A 195 40.73 -33.40 -11.27
CA GLY A 195 41.47 -34.18 -10.29
C GLY A 195 42.99 -34.00 -10.34
N VAL A 196 43.49 -32.91 -10.91
CA VAL A 196 44.91 -32.54 -10.93
C VAL A 196 45.09 -31.09 -10.48
N ASP A 197 46.25 -30.82 -9.90
CA ASP A 197 46.78 -29.49 -9.56
C ASP A 197 47.38 -28.91 -10.86
N ASP A 198 46.56 -28.16 -11.62
CA ASP A 198 46.91 -27.58 -12.92
C ASP A 198 47.76 -26.31 -12.77
N ASP A 199 47.57 -25.56 -11.69
CA ASP A 199 48.23 -24.29 -11.41
C ASP A 199 49.57 -24.46 -10.64
N GLY A 200 49.74 -25.61 -9.98
CA GLY A 200 50.95 -26.06 -9.31
C GLY A 200 51.11 -25.56 -7.87
N ASP A 201 50.07 -25.01 -7.25
CA ASP A 201 50.12 -24.42 -5.92
C ASP A 201 50.00 -25.47 -4.78
N GLY A 202 49.51 -26.67 -5.13
CA GLY A 202 49.44 -27.85 -4.28
C GLY A 202 48.05 -28.20 -3.74
N ASP A 203 47.04 -27.38 -4.01
CA ASP A 203 45.63 -27.72 -3.84
C ASP A 203 45.07 -28.28 -5.18
N VAL A 204 43.87 -28.89 -5.15
CA VAL A 204 43.33 -29.63 -6.32
C VAL A 204 41.81 -29.46 -6.34
N ASP A 205 41.25 -29.17 -7.52
CA ASP A 205 39.81 -29.00 -7.74
C ASP A 205 39.19 -28.02 -6.71
N CYS A 206 38.00 -28.31 -6.17
CA CYS A 206 37.31 -27.48 -5.17
C CYS A 206 38.00 -27.36 -3.80
N ALA A 207 39.17 -27.97 -3.61
CA ALA A 207 40.02 -27.69 -2.46
C ALA A 207 40.96 -26.50 -2.70
N ASP A 208 41.06 -26.06 -3.96
CA ASP A 208 41.82 -24.92 -4.43
C ASP A 208 41.04 -23.60 -4.23
N ASP A 209 41.71 -22.57 -3.72
CA ASP A 209 41.10 -21.26 -3.45
C ASP A 209 40.73 -20.53 -4.76
N ASP A 210 41.41 -20.83 -5.87
CA ASP A 210 41.14 -20.25 -7.20
C ASP A 210 39.85 -20.81 -7.83
N CYS A 211 39.28 -21.89 -7.26
CA CYS A 211 38.02 -22.51 -7.66
C CYS A 211 36.79 -22.01 -6.91
N GLY A 212 36.91 -20.98 -6.05
CA GLY A 212 35.86 -20.54 -5.14
C GLY A 212 34.53 -20.09 -5.77
N GLU A 213 34.55 -19.67 -7.04
CA GLU A 213 33.34 -19.28 -7.80
C GLU A 213 33.05 -20.22 -8.98
N ASP A 214 33.82 -21.31 -9.13
CA ASP A 214 33.62 -22.23 -10.26
C ASP A 214 32.31 -23.03 -10.07
N PRO A 215 31.43 -23.11 -11.09
CA PRO A 215 30.19 -23.90 -11.05
C PRO A 215 30.34 -25.39 -10.70
N ALA A 216 31.54 -25.96 -10.80
CA ALA A 216 31.83 -27.31 -10.34
C ALA A 216 31.98 -27.41 -8.81
N CYS A 217 32.21 -26.29 -8.14
CA CYS A 217 32.59 -26.18 -6.73
C CYS A 217 31.62 -25.38 -5.87
N VAL A 218 30.78 -24.54 -6.48
CA VAL A 218 29.57 -24.00 -5.83
C VAL A 218 28.38 -24.94 -6.07
N PRO A 219 27.53 -25.19 -5.07
CA PRO A 219 26.29 -25.91 -5.30
C PRO A 219 25.37 -25.18 -6.29
N ASP A 220 24.52 -25.94 -6.99
CA ASP A 220 23.53 -25.35 -7.89
C ASP A 220 22.56 -24.47 -7.08
N PRO A 221 22.08 -23.32 -7.59
CA PRO A 221 21.08 -22.51 -6.90
C PRO A 221 19.82 -23.32 -6.58
N GLU A 222 19.28 -23.14 -5.37
CA GLU A 222 18.10 -23.87 -4.90
C GLU A 222 16.89 -23.67 -5.82
N ARG A 223 16.14 -24.75 -6.11
CA ARG A 223 14.86 -24.66 -6.81
C ARG A 223 13.73 -24.84 -5.81
N CYS A 224 13.20 -23.69 -5.42
CA CYS A 224 12.21 -23.46 -4.38
C CYS A 224 10.84 -24.18 -4.48
N ASP A 225 10.64 -25.16 -5.38
CA ASP A 225 9.36 -25.82 -5.62
C ASP A 225 9.41 -27.35 -5.88
N ASN A 226 10.58 -27.98 -5.70
CA ASN A 226 10.81 -29.33 -6.19
C ASN A 226 10.97 -30.41 -5.10
N GLY A 227 11.00 -30.03 -3.83
CA GLY A 227 11.08 -30.94 -2.69
C GLY A 227 12.46 -31.57 -2.48
N VAL A 228 13.51 -30.94 -2.98
CA VAL A 228 14.90 -31.38 -2.92
C VAL A 228 15.76 -30.23 -2.40
N ASP A 229 16.86 -30.59 -1.76
CA ASP A 229 17.97 -29.71 -1.36
C ASP A 229 18.95 -29.74 -2.55
N ASP A 230 18.73 -28.84 -3.51
CA ASP A 230 19.48 -28.71 -4.76
C ASP A 230 20.85 -28.03 -4.53
N ASP A 231 20.97 -27.18 -3.52
CA ASP A 231 22.22 -26.51 -3.14
C ASP A 231 23.01 -27.20 -2.01
N GLY A 232 22.43 -28.24 -1.39
CA GLY A 232 23.10 -29.11 -0.44
C GLY A 232 23.40 -28.47 0.92
N ASP A 233 22.80 -27.33 1.26
CA ASP A 233 23.02 -26.63 2.53
C ASP A 233 22.22 -27.27 3.70
N GLY A 234 21.23 -28.11 3.35
CA GLY A 234 20.44 -28.91 4.26
C GLY A 234 19.02 -28.39 4.51
N ASP A 235 18.69 -27.21 3.99
CA ASP A 235 17.34 -26.70 3.92
C ASP A 235 16.70 -27.07 2.55
N VAL A 236 15.38 -26.98 2.42
CA VAL A 236 14.64 -27.50 1.24
C VAL A 236 13.52 -26.53 0.89
N ASP A 237 13.37 -26.21 -0.39
CA ASP A 237 12.34 -25.31 -0.92
C ASP A 237 12.22 -24.00 -0.10
N CYS A 238 11.02 -23.60 0.33
CA CYS A 238 10.79 -22.37 1.09
C CYS A 238 11.34 -22.36 2.52
N ALA A 239 11.90 -23.48 3.00
CA ALA A 239 12.66 -23.47 4.24
C ALA A 239 14.10 -22.96 4.02
N ASP A 240 14.53 -22.84 2.77
CA ASP A 240 15.83 -22.38 2.33
C ASP A 240 15.90 -20.84 2.28
N ALA A 241 16.99 -20.27 2.78
CA ALA A 241 17.21 -18.82 2.80
C ALA A 241 17.40 -18.23 1.40
N ASP A 242 17.91 -19.01 0.46
CA ASP A 242 18.10 -18.59 -0.93
C ASP A 242 16.75 -18.48 -1.68
N CYS A 243 15.66 -18.97 -1.08
CA CYS A 243 14.30 -18.89 -1.58
C CYS A 243 13.47 -17.70 -1.02
N GLU A 244 14.04 -16.82 -0.18
CA GLU A 244 13.32 -15.70 0.48
C GLU A 244 12.57 -14.76 -0.50
N LEU A 245 12.99 -14.69 -1.76
CA LEU A 245 12.40 -13.82 -2.78
C LEU A 245 11.72 -14.60 -3.93
N ASP A 246 11.63 -15.93 -3.85
CA ASP A 246 10.98 -16.73 -4.88
C ASP A 246 9.44 -16.56 -4.81
N PRO A 247 8.73 -16.28 -5.92
CA PRO A 247 7.27 -16.11 -5.91
C PRO A 247 6.45 -17.30 -5.37
N ASN A 248 7.03 -18.50 -5.29
CA ASN A 248 6.41 -19.67 -4.66
C ASN A 248 6.60 -19.71 -3.14
N CYS A 249 7.56 -18.95 -2.61
CA CYS A 249 7.92 -18.85 -1.19
C CYS A 249 7.65 -17.48 -0.58
N ILE A 250 7.46 -16.45 -1.41
CA ILE A 250 6.78 -15.22 -1.02
C ILE A 250 5.30 -15.57 -0.88
N ILE A 251 4.87 -15.93 0.32
CA ILE A 251 3.47 -16.22 0.55
C ILE A 251 2.68 -14.91 0.49
N THR A 252 1.88 -14.80 -0.57
CA THR A 252 0.96 -13.69 -0.84
C THR A 252 -0.46 -13.99 -0.35
N ALA A 253 -0.66 -15.08 0.39
CA ALA A 253 -1.95 -15.43 0.97
C ALA A 253 -2.10 -14.68 2.31
N PRO A 254 -3.12 -13.83 2.48
CA PRO A 254 -3.39 -13.24 3.79
C PRO A 254 -3.88 -14.33 4.75
N GLU A 255 -3.25 -14.44 5.93
CA GLU A 255 -3.68 -15.32 7.02
C GLU A 255 -5.16 -15.12 7.37
N LEU A 256 -5.92 -16.21 7.51
CA LEU A 256 -7.27 -16.13 8.06
C LEU A 256 -7.15 -16.18 9.58
N CYS A 257 -7.06 -15.00 10.19
CA CYS A 257 -6.90 -14.76 11.64
C CYS A 257 -7.95 -15.39 12.59
N ALA A 258 -8.86 -16.22 12.06
CA ALA A 258 -9.99 -16.78 12.77
C ALA A 258 -10.35 -18.25 12.46
N ASN A 259 -9.60 -19.00 11.65
CA ASN A 259 -9.98 -20.38 11.24
C ASN A 259 -9.14 -21.51 11.88
N ALA A 260 -8.15 -21.20 12.73
CA ALA A 260 -7.23 -22.15 13.36
C ALA A 260 -6.40 -23.01 12.38
N VAL A 261 -6.15 -22.48 11.20
CA VAL A 261 -5.23 -23.00 10.19
C VAL A 261 -4.11 -21.98 10.04
N ASP A 262 -2.97 -22.45 9.56
CA ASP A 262 -1.84 -21.64 9.12
C ASP A 262 -2.05 -21.46 7.60
N ASP A 263 -2.79 -20.41 7.21
CA ASP A 263 -3.21 -20.19 5.82
C ASP A 263 -2.12 -19.50 4.97
N ASP A 264 -1.17 -18.83 5.62
CA ASP A 264 0.00 -18.23 4.98
C ASP A 264 1.30 -19.05 5.16
N GLY A 265 1.25 -20.14 5.91
CA GLY A 265 2.32 -21.13 5.98
C GLY A 265 3.55 -20.67 6.78
N ASP A 266 3.45 -19.59 7.56
CA ASP A 266 4.56 -19.05 8.34
C ASP A 266 4.81 -19.84 9.66
N GLY A 267 3.89 -20.75 9.99
CA GLY A 267 3.97 -21.65 11.14
C GLY A 267 3.31 -21.12 12.42
N ASP A 268 2.84 -19.88 12.42
CA ASP A 268 1.91 -19.35 13.40
C ASP A 268 0.46 -19.53 12.90
N VAL A 269 -0.53 -19.37 13.79
CA VAL A 269 -1.95 -19.58 13.45
C VAL A 269 -2.81 -18.50 14.10
N ASP A 270 -3.82 -18.03 13.39
CA ASP A 270 -4.79 -17.05 13.89
C ASP A 270 -4.10 -15.83 14.56
N CYS A 271 -4.37 -15.55 15.84
CA CYS A 271 -3.84 -14.42 16.58
C CYS A 271 -2.46 -14.65 17.19
N ALA A 272 -1.89 -15.85 17.02
CA ALA A 272 -0.47 -16.06 17.29
C ALA A 272 0.40 -15.45 16.17
N ASP A 273 -0.19 -15.31 14.99
CA ASP A 273 0.41 -14.74 13.79
C ASP A 273 0.61 -13.22 13.91
N ALA A 274 1.77 -12.75 13.45
CA ALA A 274 2.15 -11.34 13.48
C ALA A 274 1.37 -10.49 12.46
N ASP A 275 0.95 -11.09 11.35
CA ASP A 275 0.17 -10.44 10.29
C ASP A 275 -1.28 -10.19 10.71
N CYS A 276 -1.74 -10.92 11.73
CA CYS A 276 -3.03 -10.70 12.40
C CYS A 276 -3.02 -9.59 13.46
N ALA A 277 -1.87 -8.94 13.72
CA ALA A 277 -1.73 -7.95 14.80
C ALA A 277 -2.55 -6.66 14.60
N VAL A 278 -2.96 -6.37 13.36
CA VAL A 278 -3.79 -5.20 13.02
C VAL A 278 -5.26 -5.56 12.77
N GLU A 279 -5.59 -6.85 12.74
CA GLU A 279 -6.95 -7.32 12.49
C GLU A 279 -7.83 -7.17 13.74
N ARG A 280 -9.12 -6.88 13.52
CA ARG A 280 -10.12 -6.66 14.58
C ARG A 280 -10.19 -7.82 15.57
N ASP A 281 -9.88 -9.02 15.08
CA ASP A 281 -10.15 -10.27 15.76
C ASP A 281 -9.07 -10.67 16.78
N CYS A 282 -7.94 -9.94 16.88
CA CYS A 282 -6.80 -10.29 17.75
C CYS A 282 -6.46 -9.27 18.87
N LEU A 283 -7.17 -8.15 18.96
CA LEU A 283 -6.84 -7.03 19.86
C LEU A 283 -7.26 -7.17 21.34
N ASP A 284 -7.79 -8.31 21.80
CA ASP A 284 -8.32 -8.47 23.18
C ASP A 284 -7.93 -9.79 23.87
N TYR A 285 -6.83 -10.43 23.47
CA TYR A 285 -6.27 -11.65 24.09
C TYR A 285 -5.21 -11.36 25.17
N ASP A 286 -5.39 -10.33 25.98
CA ASP A 286 -4.44 -10.00 27.07
C ASP A 286 -4.46 -11.04 28.23
N GLY A 287 -5.34 -12.04 28.12
CA GLY A 287 -5.50 -13.17 29.02
C GLY A 287 -6.01 -12.82 30.42
N VAL A 288 -6.42 -11.58 30.66
CA VAL A 288 -6.95 -11.13 31.95
C VAL A 288 -8.45 -11.42 32.07
N LEU A 289 -9.04 -11.19 33.25
CA LEU A 289 -10.47 -11.39 33.43
C LEU A 289 -11.29 -10.46 32.52
N GLY A 290 -12.18 -11.06 31.72
CA GLY A 290 -13.04 -10.37 30.76
C GLY A 290 -12.45 -10.19 29.37
N ALA A 291 -11.18 -10.55 29.16
CA ALA A 291 -10.51 -10.60 27.86
C ALA A 291 -11.19 -11.61 26.92
N ALA A 292 -11.05 -11.42 25.61
CA ALA A 292 -11.44 -12.39 24.61
C ALA A 292 -10.66 -13.70 24.76
N CYS A 293 -11.26 -14.81 24.35
CA CYS A 293 -10.60 -16.12 24.36
C CYS A 293 -11.32 -17.11 23.45
N ARG A 294 -10.58 -18.10 22.94
CA ARG A 294 -11.11 -19.28 22.24
C ARG A 294 -10.82 -20.57 23.01
N VAL A 295 -9.67 -20.62 23.66
CA VAL A 295 -9.23 -21.78 24.42
C VAL A 295 -8.84 -21.39 25.84
N ALA A 296 -8.84 -22.37 26.74
CA ALA A 296 -8.49 -22.13 28.14
C ALA A 296 -7.05 -21.59 28.32
N ALA A 297 -6.15 -21.86 27.36
CA ALA A 297 -4.77 -21.39 27.38
C ALA A 297 -4.67 -19.86 27.28
N ASP A 298 -5.60 -19.21 26.57
CA ASP A 298 -5.64 -17.75 26.40
C ASP A 298 -5.80 -17.04 27.74
N CYS A 299 -6.47 -17.67 28.70
CA CYS A 299 -6.73 -17.11 30.03
C CYS A 299 -5.61 -17.35 31.05
N SER A 300 -4.37 -17.50 30.57
CA SER A 300 -3.20 -17.88 31.39
C SER A 300 -2.88 -16.87 32.50
N ALA A 301 -3.21 -15.57 32.31
CA ALA A 301 -2.99 -14.54 33.32
C ALA A 301 -3.99 -14.63 34.50
N VAL A 302 -5.08 -15.40 34.35
CA VAL A 302 -6.03 -15.70 35.42
C VAL A 302 -5.66 -17.02 36.08
N THR A 303 -5.28 -17.00 37.36
CA THR A 303 -4.97 -18.25 38.09
C THR A 303 -6.21 -19.14 38.18
N GLY A 304 -6.21 -20.30 37.49
CA GLY A 304 -7.39 -21.15 37.35
C GLY A 304 -8.42 -20.58 36.38
N GLY A 305 -7.98 -19.75 35.44
CA GLY A 305 -8.78 -19.16 34.38
C GLY A 305 -9.41 -20.23 33.51
N GLN A 306 -10.58 -19.89 32.98
CA GLN A 306 -11.33 -20.70 32.05
C GLN A 306 -11.81 -19.76 30.95
N CYS A 307 -11.75 -20.23 29.71
CA CYS A 307 -12.43 -19.54 28.62
C CYS A 307 -13.88 -20.01 28.59
N LEU A 308 -14.82 -19.06 28.65
CA LEU A 308 -16.17 -19.31 28.18
C LEU A 308 -16.23 -18.88 26.72
N THR A 309 -16.42 -19.83 25.82
CA THR A 309 -16.27 -19.57 24.38
C THR A 309 -17.54 -18.93 23.83
N GLU A 310 -17.42 -18.34 22.64
CA GLU A 310 -18.59 -17.89 21.92
C GLU A 310 -19.46 -19.08 21.48
N LEU A 311 -18.84 -20.18 21.04
CA LEU A 311 -19.52 -21.36 20.53
C LEU A 311 -20.28 -22.12 21.63
N ASP A 312 -19.65 -22.36 22.79
CA ASP A 312 -20.22 -23.20 23.85
C ASP A 312 -21.11 -22.41 24.82
N ASP A 313 -20.72 -21.17 25.13
CA ASP A 313 -21.37 -20.36 26.18
C ASP A 313 -22.12 -19.13 25.63
N GLY A 314 -21.96 -18.82 24.35
CA GLY A 314 -22.62 -17.69 23.70
C GLY A 314 -22.08 -16.32 24.08
N LEU A 315 -20.86 -16.27 24.61
CA LEU A 315 -20.23 -15.01 25.00
C LEU A 315 -19.55 -14.39 23.77
N PRO A 316 -19.93 -13.17 23.34
CA PRO A 316 -19.34 -12.54 22.14
C PRO A 316 -17.81 -12.55 22.21
N GLY A 317 -17.10 -13.10 21.24
CA GLY A 317 -15.63 -13.25 21.21
C GLY A 317 -14.99 -14.09 22.33
N GLY A 318 -15.80 -14.84 23.11
CA GLY A 318 -15.41 -15.58 24.30
C GLY A 318 -14.92 -14.71 25.46
N ALA A 319 -15.01 -15.15 26.71
CA ALA A 319 -14.54 -14.38 27.86
C ALA A 319 -13.75 -15.19 28.88
N CYS A 320 -12.55 -14.69 29.19
CA CYS A 320 -11.75 -15.22 30.28
C CYS A 320 -12.42 -14.97 31.62
N THR A 321 -12.76 -16.06 32.31
CA THR A 321 -13.41 -16.05 33.61
C THR A 321 -12.74 -17.01 34.59
N ARG A 322 -13.30 -17.09 35.79
CA ARG A 322 -12.99 -18.12 36.77
C ARG A 322 -14.19 -18.34 37.69
N ALA A 323 -14.38 -19.59 38.10
CA ALA A 323 -15.34 -19.92 39.16
C ALA A 323 -15.11 -19.11 40.45
N CYS A 324 -16.20 -18.59 41.00
CA CYS A 324 -16.20 -17.82 42.24
C CYS A 324 -17.36 -18.22 43.16
N SER A 325 -17.21 -17.90 44.44
CA SER A 325 -18.23 -18.08 45.47
C SER A 325 -17.94 -17.16 46.66
N ALA A 326 -18.81 -17.18 47.67
CA ALA A 326 -18.54 -16.48 48.93
C ALA A 326 -17.22 -16.93 49.61
N MET A 327 -16.76 -18.17 49.35
CA MET A 327 -15.50 -18.70 49.89
C MET A 327 -14.32 -18.53 48.94
N ASN A 328 -14.57 -18.24 47.66
CA ASN A 328 -13.55 -18.02 46.63
C ASN A 328 -13.88 -16.74 45.86
N PRO A 329 -13.55 -15.55 46.40
CA PRO A 329 -13.88 -14.29 45.77
C PRO A 329 -13.06 -14.03 44.50
N CYS A 330 -13.61 -13.20 43.61
CA CYS A 330 -12.89 -12.71 42.44
C CYS A 330 -11.73 -11.80 42.85
N PRO A 331 -10.65 -11.76 42.04
CA PRO A 331 -9.55 -10.83 42.26
C PRO A 331 -10.01 -9.37 42.02
N ASN A 332 -9.16 -8.41 42.41
CA ASN A 332 -9.45 -7.00 42.22
C ASN A 332 -9.73 -6.68 40.74
N GLY A 333 -10.73 -5.84 40.49
CA GLY A 333 -11.18 -5.52 39.12
C GLY A 333 -12.21 -6.49 38.56
N ALA A 334 -12.65 -7.49 39.33
CA ALA A 334 -13.74 -8.38 38.96
C ALA A 334 -14.76 -8.55 40.11
N SER A 335 -16.02 -8.80 39.76
CA SER A 335 -17.09 -9.16 40.70
C SER A 335 -17.63 -10.53 40.36
N CYS A 336 -17.95 -11.28 41.41
CA CYS A 336 -18.62 -12.57 41.26
C CYS A 336 -20.07 -12.34 40.84
N VAL A 337 -20.49 -12.92 39.73
CA VAL A 337 -21.89 -12.97 39.29
C VAL A 337 -22.43 -14.34 39.70
N THR A 338 -23.14 -14.39 40.83
CA THR A 338 -23.60 -15.67 41.42
C THR A 338 -25.00 -16.05 40.98
N GLY A 339 -25.20 -17.34 40.72
CA GLY A 339 -26.52 -17.96 40.66
C GLY A 339 -27.17 -18.10 42.04
N SER A 340 -28.36 -18.70 42.07
CA SER A 340 -29.16 -18.88 43.30
C SER A 340 -28.59 -19.93 44.27
N ASP A 341 -27.64 -20.75 43.81
CA ASP A 341 -26.91 -21.75 44.57
C ASP A 341 -25.64 -21.20 45.27
N GLY A 342 -25.28 -19.94 45.00
CA GLY A 342 -24.11 -19.27 45.55
C GLY A 342 -22.79 -19.56 44.82
N SER A 343 -22.84 -20.33 43.73
CA SER A 343 -21.74 -20.49 42.78
C SER A 343 -21.86 -19.43 41.69
N GLY A 344 -20.75 -18.96 41.15
CA GLY A 344 -20.75 -17.93 40.12
C GLY A 344 -19.49 -17.90 39.28
N LEU A 345 -19.45 -16.93 38.37
CA LEU A 345 -18.30 -16.66 37.51
C LEU A 345 -17.83 -15.22 37.73
N CYS A 346 -16.51 -15.02 37.63
CA CYS A 346 -15.93 -13.69 37.72
C CYS A 346 -16.15 -12.91 36.43
N ALA A 347 -16.77 -11.74 36.54
CA ALA A 347 -16.89 -10.79 35.43
C ALA A 347 -16.11 -9.52 35.77
N ARG A 348 -15.47 -8.93 34.76
CA ARG A 348 -14.71 -7.68 34.87
C ARG A 348 -15.62 -6.55 35.35
N THR A 349 -15.21 -5.78 36.34
CA THR A 349 -15.96 -4.61 36.82
C THR A 349 -15.82 -3.44 35.87
N CYS A 350 -16.85 -2.61 35.76
CA CYS A 350 -16.86 -1.44 34.91
C CYS A 350 -17.50 -0.23 35.61
N ALA A 351 -17.11 0.97 35.23
CA ALA A 351 -17.73 2.23 35.63
C ALA A 351 -18.65 2.78 34.54
N SER A 352 -18.27 2.61 33.27
CA SER A 352 -19.02 3.04 32.08
C SER A 352 -18.94 2.02 30.95
N ALA A 353 -19.76 2.22 29.90
CA ALA A 353 -19.81 1.35 28.73
C ALA A 353 -18.45 1.23 28.00
N SER A 354 -17.62 2.28 28.04
CA SER A 354 -16.27 2.29 27.45
C SER A 354 -15.28 1.34 28.12
N ASP A 355 -15.58 0.86 29.33
CA ASP A 355 -14.70 -0.07 30.04
C ASP A 355 -14.93 -1.53 29.60
N CYS A 356 -15.94 -1.75 28.74
CA CYS A 356 -16.34 -3.04 28.22
C CYS A 356 -16.06 -3.10 26.72
N ARG A 357 -15.65 -4.29 26.27
CA ARG A 357 -15.41 -4.60 24.87
C ARG A 357 -16.69 -4.63 24.04
N SER A 358 -16.54 -4.64 22.72
CA SER A 358 -17.68 -4.80 21.81
C SER A 358 -18.44 -6.08 22.13
N GLY A 359 -19.77 -6.04 22.03
CA GLY A 359 -20.64 -7.12 22.46
C GLY A 359 -20.94 -7.13 23.96
N TYR A 360 -20.41 -6.19 24.75
CA TYR A 360 -20.62 -6.14 26.21
C TYR A 360 -21.19 -4.80 26.65
N GLN A 361 -21.99 -4.84 27.71
CA GLN A 361 -22.53 -3.64 28.34
C GLN A 361 -22.21 -3.60 29.83
N CYS A 362 -21.81 -2.42 30.29
CA CYS A 362 -21.63 -2.16 31.70
C CYS A 362 -22.98 -2.11 32.45
N THR A 363 -23.33 -3.19 33.14
CA THR A 363 -24.59 -3.33 33.89
C THR A 363 -24.37 -4.07 35.20
N MET A 364 -25.38 -4.08 36.09
CA MET A 364 -25.34 -4.85 37.35
C MET A 364 -26.33 -6.03 37.25
N PRO A 365 -25.91 -7.19 36.73
CA PRO A 365 -26.76 -8.38 36.66
C PRO A 365 -27.08 -8.93 38.04
N ALA A 366 -28.12 -9.75 38.13
CA ALA A 366 -28.51 -10.39 39.38
C ALA A 366 -27.35 -11.24 39.94
N GLY A 367 -27.05 -11.07 41.23
CA GLY A 367 -25.92 -11.76 41.88
C GLY A 367 -24.58 -11.01 41.83
N ALA A 368 -24.47 -9.94 41.04
CA ALA A 368 -23.31 -9.05 41.09
C ALA A 368 -23.42 -8.03 42.24
N THR A 369 -22.28 -7.56 42.76
CA THR A 369 -22.23 -6.55 43.84
C THR A 369 -21.86 -5.15 43.34
N VAL A 370 -21.34 -5.07 42.12
CA VAL A 370 -20.94 -3.85 41.40
C VAL A 370 -21.25 -4.04 39.91
N ASN A 371 -21.21 -2.96 39.12
CA ASN A 371 -21.36 -3.06 37.67
C ASN A 371 -20.23 -3.90 37.08
N VAL A 372 -20.58 -4.76 36.14
CA VAL A 372 -19.66 -5.62 35.39
C VAL A 372 -19.94 -5.53 33.89
N CYS A 373 -18.95 -5.92 33.09
CA CYS A 373 -19.13 -6.13 31.66
C CYS A 373 -19.95 -7.40 31.47
N ASN A 374 -21.23 -7.22 31.23
CA ASN A 374 -22.18 -8.30 30.96
C ASN A 374 -22.33 -8.48 29.44
N PRO A 375 -22.41 -9.71 28.92
CA PRO A 375 -22.71 -9.95 27.52
C PRO A 375 -23.99 -9.21 27.11
N ARG A 376 -23.90 -8.49 26.00
CA ARG A 376 -25.01 -7.78 25.36
C ARG A 376 -24.65 -7.44 23.93
N CYS A 377 -24.49 -8.46 23.10
CA CYS A 377 -24.41 -8.23 21.67
C CYS A 377 -25.68 -7.46 21.22
N GLY A 378 -25.51 -6.55 20.28
CA GLY A 378 -26.55 -5.78 19.64
C GLY A 378 -26.55 -5.90 18.12
N ARG A 379 -25.52 -6.53 17.54
CA ARG A 379 -25.39 -6.80 16.10
C ARG A 379 -24.62 -8.10 15.89
N ASP A 380 -24.89 -8.76 14.76
CA ASP A 380 -24.35 -10.07 14.44
C ASP A 380 -22.83 -10.07 14.27
N TRP A 381 -22.24 -8.97 13.79
CA TRP A 381 -20.79 -8.82 13.69
C TRP A 381 -20.04 -8.91 15.02
N GLN A 382 -20.74 -8.71 16.15
CA GLN A 382 -20.14 -8.82 17.48
C GLN A 382 -19.98 -10.28 17.92
N CYS A 383 -20.63 -11.20 17.21
CA CYS A 383 -20.51 -12.64 17.37
C CYS A 383 -19.61 -13.17 16.26
N ARG A 384 -18.31 -13.32 16.56
CA ARG A 384 -17.30 -13.66 15.58
C ARG A 384 -17.37 -15.11 15.14
N ASP A 385 -17.54 -16.03 16.09
CA ASP A 385 -17.44 -17.46 15.83
C ASP A 385 -18.83 -18.04 15.50
N THR A 386 -19.88 -17.59 16.18
CA THR A 386 -21.25 -18.05 15.94
C THR A 386 -22.04 -17.15 15.00
N ARG A 387 -21.52 -15.98 14.60
CA ARG A 387 -22.05 -15.09 13.54
C ARG A 387 -23.48 -14.58 13.73
N TYR A 388 -24.09 -14.77 14.89
CA TYR A 388 -25.47 -14.35 15.14
C TYR A 388 -25.65 -13.89 16.59
N CYS A 389 -26.18 -12.68 16.72
CA CYS A 389 -26.49 -12.07 17.99
C CYS A 389 -27.99 -12.22 18.29
N ASN A 390 -28.30 -12.97 19.33
CA ASN A 390 -29.63 -12.91 19.92
C ASN A 390 -29.77 -11.62 20.75
N THR A 391 -30.31 -10.57 20.14
CA THR A 391 -30.50 -9.27 20.81
C THR A 391 -31.46 -9.32 22.02
N GLY A 392 -32.23 -10.41 22.17
CA GLY A 392 -33.18 -10.60 23.26
C GLY A 392 -32.52 -10.90 24.60
N ASP A 393 -31.50 -11.77 24.62
CA ASP A 393 -30.70 -12.11 25.80
C ASP A 393 -29.28 -11.54 25.77
N GLY A 394 -28.84 -11.04 24.61
CA GLY A 394 -27.55 -10.42 24.41
C GLY A 394 -26.40 -11.41 24.23
N LEU A 395 -26.71 -12.67 23.92
CA LEU A 395 -25.75 -13.74 23.69
C LEU A 395 -25.60 -14.04 22.20
N CYS A 396 -24.40 -14.47 21.85
CA CYS A 396 -24.10 -15.07 20.57
C CYS A 396 -24.63 -16.50 20.59
N VAL A 397 -25.30 -16.93 19.52
CA VAL A 397 -25.74 -18.32 19.43
C VAL A 397 -25.27 -18.90 18.12
N ALA A 398 -24.77 -20.14 18.18
CA ALA A 398 -24.54 -20.94 17.00
C ALA A 398 -25.90 -21.17 16.32
N GLN A 399 -25.97 -20.87 15.04
CA GLN A 399 -27.06 -21.25 14.18
C GLN A 399 -26.44 -22.04 13.04
N GLU A 400 -27.00 -23.22 12.77
CA GLU A 400 -26.60 -24.06 11.65
C GLU A 400 -26.53 -23.22 10.37
N LEU A 401 -25.36 -23.25 9.72
CA LEU A 401 -25.19 -22.62 8.42
C LEU A 401 -25.71 -23.59 7.37
N CYS A 402 -26.88 -23.29 6.83
CA CYS A 402 -27.64 -24.29 6.07
C CYS A 402 -27.00 -24.76 4.74
N LEU A 403 -25.86 -24.19 4.32
CA LEU A 403 -25.12 -24.53 3.10
C LEU A 403 -23.63 -24.91 3.33
N THR A 404 -23.16 -25.00 4.57
CA THR A 404 -21.79 -25.44 4.88
C THR A 404 -21.76 -26.97 5.07
N PRO A 405 -20.66 -27.64 4.71
CA PRO A 405 -20.54 -29.09 4.90
C PRO A 405 -20.42 -29.53 6.38
N GLY A 406 -20.49 -28.60 7.34
CA GLY A 406 -20.34 -28.81 8.78
C GLY A 406 -21.67 -29.09 9.51
N ASP A 407 -21.53 -29.45 10.78
CA ASP A 407 -22.58 -29.49 11.82
C ASP A 407 -22.23 -28.32 12.75
N ASP A 408 -22.63 -27.12 12.34
CA ASP A 408 -22.15 -25.86 12.90
C ASP A 408 -22.80 -25.52 14.25
N ASP A 409 -23.92 -26.18 14.58
CA ASP A 409 -24.57 -26.08 15.90
C ASP A 409 -24.36 -27.34 16.79
N GLY A 410 -23.73 -28.39 16.26
CA GLY A 410 -23.29 -29.57 17.01
C GLY A 410 -24.43 -30.51 17.40
N ASP A 411 -25.61 -30.39 16.78
CA ASP A 411 -26.78 -31.22 17.06
C ASP A 411 -26.77 -32.57 16.31
N GLY A 412 -25.83 -32.74 15.37
CA GLY A 412 -25.63 -33.93 14.56
C GLY A 412 -26.41 -33.95 13.25
N GLN A 413 -27.12 -32.88 12.92
CA GLN A 413 -27.71 -32.62 11.63
C GLN A 413 -26.82 -31.63 10.86
N ILE A 414 -26.95 -31.59 9.54
CA ILE A 414 -26.11 -30.75 8.69
C ILE A 414 -26.95 -30.12 7.59
N ASN A 415 -26.63 -28.88 7.22
CA ASN A 415 -27.21 -28.15 6.10
C ASN A 415 -28.76 -28.08 6.15
N CYS A 416 -29.39 -27.90 4.99
CA CYS A 416 -30.85 -27.95 4.79
C CYS A 416 -31.56 -29.26 5.17
N ALA A 417 -30.84 -30.29 5.61
CA ALA A 417 -31.44 -31.46 6.22
C ALA A 417 -31.71 -31.26 7.72
N ASP A 418 -31.16 -30.20 8.31
CA ASP A 418 -31.36 -29.79 9.68
C ASP A 418 -32.75 -29.17 9.91
N THR A 419 -33.37 -29.53 11.02
CA THR A 419 -34.58 -28.90 11.54
C THR A 419 -34.42 -27.43 11.95
N ALA A 420 -33.22 -26.98 12.29
CA ALA A 420 -32.88 -25.58 12.52
C ALA A 420 -32.92 -24.76 11.22
N CYS A 421 -32.73 -25.42 10.07
CA CYS A 421 -32.82 -24.85 8.72
C CYS A 421 -34.22 -24.95 8.08
N ASP A 422 -35.24 -25.44 8.81
CA ASP A 422 -36.57 -25.65 8.24
C ASP A 422 -37.28 -24.32 7.94
N GLY A 423 -37.32 -23.97 6.65
CA GLY A 423 -37.91 -22.73 6.14
C GLY A 423 -36.93 -21.60 5.89
N ASP A 424 -35.61 -21.85 6.01
CA ASP A 424 -34.58 -20.87 5.66
C ASP A 424 -34.56 -20.61 4.14
N ALA A 425 -34.47 -19.34 3.75
CA ALA A 425 -34.45 -18.92 2.35
C ALA A 425 -33.13 -19.27 1.64
N ALA A 426 -32.06 -19.54 2.38
CA ALA A 426 -30.79 -20.08 1.87
C ALA A 426 -30.94 -21.52 1.36
N CYS A 427 -31.94 -22.27 1.84
CA CYS A 427 -32.15 -23.65 1.40
C CYS A 427 -32.74 -23.74 -0.01
N GLY A 428 -31.84 -23.85 -1.00
CA GLY A 428 -32.16 -23.93 -2.43
C GLY A 428 -31.89 -22.65 -3.22
N CYS A 429 -31.31 -21.63 -2.58
CA CYS A 429 -30.64 -20.56 -3.30
C CYS A 429 -29.32 -21.09 -3.92
N VAL A 430 -28.78 -20.38 -4.89
CA VAL A 430 -27.45 -20.68 -5.45
C VAL A 430 -26.64 -19.41 -5.30
N GLU A 431 -25.60 -19.47 -4.48
CA GLU A 431 -24.66 -18.36 -4.41
C GLU A 431 -24.02 -18.09 -5.75
N ASP A 432 -23.69 -16.82 -5.96
CA ASP A 432 -22.91 -16.47 -7.14
C ASP A 432 -21.48 -17.01 -7.02
N ASP A 433 -20.80 -17.05 -8.16
CA ASP A 433 -19.52 -17.72 -8.34
C ASP A 433 -18.31 -16.84 -7.99
N ARG A 434 -18.51 -15.73 -7.27
CA ARG A 434 -17.44 -14.76 -6.96
C ARG A 434 -16.62 -15.10 -5.73
N GLY A 435 -17.15 -15.90 -4.79
CA GLY A 435 -16.42 -16.33 -3.59
C GLY A 435 -16.04 -15.17 -2.66
N ASN A 436 -16.72 -14.04 -2.76
CA ASN A 436 -16.39 -12.78 -2.09
C ASN A 436 -17.01 -12.68 -0.70
N VAL A 437 -16.91 -13.75 0.07
CA VAL A 437 -17.57 -13.91 1.38
C VAL A 437 -16.89 -13.14 2.53
N GLN A 438 -15.70 -12.57 2.29
CA GLN A 438 -14.90 -11.82 3.26
C GLN A 438 -14.14 -10.67 2.58
N TRP A 439 -13.64 -9.70 3.37
CA TRP A 439 -12.93 -8.55 2.82
C TRP A 439 -11.61 -8.93 2.11
N THR A 440 -10.94 -9.99 2.56
CA THR A 440 -9.72 -10.52 1.90
C THR A 440 -10.02 -11.16 0.55
N THR A 441 -11.19 -11.77 0.39
CA THR A 441 -11.66 -12.34 -0.87
C THR A 441 -12.55 -11.39 -1.67
N ALA A 442 -12.53 -10.10 -1.33
CA ALA A 442 -13.41 -9.10 -1.94
C ALA A 442 -13.27 -9.08 -3.47
N PHE A 443 -14.42 -9.06 -4.15
CA PHE A 443 -14.46 -9.02 -5.60
C PHE A 443 -14.08 -7.62 -6.12
N GLY A 444 -13.13 -7.56 -7.07
CA GLY A 444 -12.71 -6.31 -7.69
C GLY A 444 -13.83 -5.66 -8.51
N LEU A 445 -14.26 -4.45 -8.13
CA LEU A 445 -15.23 -3.66 -8.88
C LEU A 445 -14.54 -2.65 -9.79
N ASP A 446 -14.92 -2.67 -11.07
CA ASP A 446 -14.59 -1.60 -12.00
C ASP A 446 -15.65 -0.49 -11.90
N LEU A 447 -15.26 0.65 -11.31
CA LEU A 447 -16.15 1.81 -11.19
C LEU A 447 -16.54 2.40 -12.55
N ALA A 448 -15.74 2.20 -13.60
CA ALA A 448 -16.03 2.69 -14.95
C ALA A 448 -17.03 1.79 -15.71
N ALA A 449 -17.27 0.56 -15.22
CA ALA A 449 -18.25 -0.34 -15.79
C ALA A 449 -19.67 0.12 -15.43
N GLY A 450 -20.35 0.78 -16.37
CA GLY A 450 -21.75 1.22 -16.21
C GLY A 450 -22.80 0.11 -16.27
N THR A 451 -22.39 -1.17 -16.17
CA THR A 451 -23.30 -2.33 -16.17
C THR A 451 -23.64 -2.72 -14.74
N PRO A 452 -24.93 -2.81 -14.38
CA PRO A 452 -25.34 -3.34 -13.08
C PRO A 452 -24.79 -4.76 -12.87
N LEU A 453 -24.32 -5.03 -11.67
CA LEU A 453 -23.77 -6.31 -11.26
C LEU A 453 -24.82 -7.10 -10.49
N GLU A 454 -25.20 -8.26 -10.99
CA GLU A 454 -26.11 -9.17 -10.29
C GLU A 454 -25.34 -9.95 -9.23
N GLY A 455 -25.98 -10.18 -8.09
CA GLY A 455 -25.43 -10.94 -6.98
C GLY A 455 -26.49 -11.74 -6.22
N SER A 456 -26.02 -12.73 -5.47
CA SER A 456 -26.81 -13.51 -4.53
C SER A 456 -26.07 -13.55 -3.20
N ILE A 457 -26.79 -13.34 -2.11
CA ILE A 457 -26.33 -13.57 -0.74
C ILE A 457 -27.19 -14.67 -0.17
N CYS A 458 -26.59 -15.79 0.15
CA CYS A 458 -27.24 -16.94 0.78
C CYS A 458 -26.29 -18.02 1.32
N GLY A 459 -24.98 -17.77 1.34
CA GLY A 459 -23.88 -18.62 1.78
C GLY A 459 -23.43 -18.31 3.20
N PRO A 460 -22.37 -18.97 3.70
CA PRO A 460 -22.10 -19.09 5.14
C PRO A 460 -21.98 -17.78 5.91
N THR A 461 -21.47 -16.73 5.27
CA THR A 461 -21.27 -15.43 5.91
C THR A 461 -22.43 -14.48 5.71
N TYR A 462 -23.33 -14.75 4.75
CA TYR A 462 -24.38 -13.83 4.30
C TYR A 462 -23.84 -12.44 3.96
N GLN A 463 -22.65 -12.41 3.37
CA GLN A 463 -21.90 -11.20 3.06
C GLN A 463 -21.25 -11.31 1.70
N ASP A 464 -21.35 -10.22 0.93
CA ASP A 464 -20.60 -10.02 -0.30
C ASP A 464 -19.72 -8.79 -0.17
N TRP A 465 -18.42 -9.02 -0.24
CA TRP A 465 -17.40 -7.99 -0.18
C TRP A 465 -16.92 -7.61 -1.57
N PHE A 466 -16.63 -6.33 -1.73
CA PHE A 466 -16.17 -5.76 -2.97
C PHE A 466 -15.03 -4.79 -2.70
N VAL A 467 -14.07 -4.71 -3.60
CA VAL A 467 -12.90 -3.82 -3.47
C VAL A 467 -12.72 -2.98 -4.72
N PHE A 468 -12.37 -1.72 -4.57
CA PHE A 468 -12.07 -0.84 -5.69
C PHE A 468 -11.19 0.34 -5.28
N THR A 469 -10.43 0.87 -6.25
CA THR A 469 -9.54 2.02 -6.07
C THR A 469 -9.82 3.04 -7.18
N PRO A 470 -10.46 4.20 -6.89
CA PRO A 470 -10.73 5.21 -7.90
C PRO A 470 -9.44 5.79 -8.48
N ALA A 471 -9.35 5.90 -9.81
CA ALA A 471 -8.21 6.55 -10.46
C ALA A 471 -8.21 8.09 -10.32
N ALA A 472 -9.39 8.67 -10.04
CA ALA A 472 -9.58 10.09 -9.83
C ALA A 472 -10.51 10.32 -8.63
N THR A 473 -10.39 11.48 -7.98
CA THR A 473 -11.31 11.85 -6.90
C THR A 473 -12.70 12.06 -7.47
N ILE A 474 -13.66 11.28 -6.99
CA ILE A 474 -14.95 11.12 -7.65
C ILE A 474 -16.10 11.00 -6.65
N SER A 475 -17.25 11.58 -7.00
CA SER A 475 -18.49 11.34 -6.26
C SER A 475 -19.16 10.10 -6.82
N VAL A 476 -19.44 9.10 -6.00
CA VAL A 476 -20.19 7.91 -6.42
C VAL A 476 -21.48 7.78 -5.63
N THR A 477 -22.50 7.24 -6.29
CA THR A 477 -23.70 6.70 -5.66
C THR A 477 -23.75 5.21 -5.91
N ILE A 478 -23.68 4.44 -4.83
CA ILE A 478 -23.72 2.98 -4.81
C ILE A 478 -25.12 2.59 -4.36
N THR A 479 -25.81 1.78 -5.17
CA THR A 479 -27.17 1.31 -4.90
C THR A 479 -27.23 -0.21 -4.96
N ALA A 480 -27.68 -0.85 -3.88
CA ALA A 480 -28.10 -2.25 -3.89
C ALA A 480 -29.62 -2.30 -3.96
N SER A 481 -30.15 -2.86 -5.04
CA SER A 481 -31.58 -3.07 -5.25
C SER A 481 -31.95 -4.52 -5.01
N PHE A 482 -32.92 -4.78 -4.13
CA PHE A 482 -33.36 -6.12 -3.73
C PHE A 482 -34.83 -6.10 -3.31
N SER A 483 -35.39 -7.24 -2.92
CA SER A 483 -36.75 -7.30 -2.35
C SER A 483 -36.65 -7.47 -0.83
N ASN A 484 -36.93 -6.44 -0.03
CA ASN A 484 -36.88 -6.53 1.43
C ASN A 484 -37.80 -7.64 1.98
N ALA A 485 -38.89 -7.94 1.27
CA ALA A 485 -39.79 -9.05 1.61
C ALA A 485 -39.16 -10.46 1.46
N ALA A 486 -38.07 -10.60 0.69
CA ALA A 486 -37.32 -11.84 0.54
C ALA A 486 -36.18 -11.94 1.57
N GLY A 487 -35.62 -10.80 1.97
CA GLY A 487 -34.57 -10.66 2.95
C GLY A 487 -34.10 -9.20 2.99
N ASP A 488 -33.74 -8.69 4.16
CA ASP A 488 -33.25 -7.32 4.31
C ASP A 488 -31.74 -7.26 4.08
N LEU A 489 -31.25 -6.39 3.19
CA LEU A 489 -29.83 -6.22 2.94
C LEU A 489 -29.39 -4.82 3.36
N ASP A 490 -28.22 -4.73 3.98
CA ASP A 490 -27.57 -3.50 4.38
C ASP A 490 -26.31 -3.24 3.51
N LEU A 491 -25.92 -1.98 3.36
CA LEU A 491 -24.66 -1.57 2.73
C LEU A 491 -23.73 -0.89 3.73
N TYR A 492 -22.45 -1.24 3.68
CA TYR A 492 -21.39 -0.60 4.45
C TYR A 492 -20.19 -0.30 3.54
N LEU A 493 -19.61 0.89 3.68
CA LEU A 493 -18.42 1.29 2.95
C LEU A 493 -17.28 1.57 3.93
N TYR A 494 -16.11 1.02 3.66
CA TYR A 494 -14.90 1.11 4.49
C TYR A 494 -13.74 1.67 3.67
N ASP A 495 -12.81 2.31 4.37
CA ASP A 495 -11.49 2.67 3.86
C ASP A 495 -10.52 1.54 4.19
N ALA A 496 -9.63 1.17 3.27
CA ALA A 496 -8.66 0.08 3.50
C ALA A 496 -7.75 0.33 4.72
N GLY A 497 -7.52 1.59 5.10
CA GLY A 497 -6.77 1.94 6.31
C GLY A 497 -7.56 1.75 7.61
N ASN A 498 -8.88 1.47 7.56
CA ASN A 498 -9.72 1.22 8.74
C ASN A 498 -11.01 0.44 8.39
N LEU A 499 -10.94 -0.90 8.48
CA LEU A 499 -12.09 -1.79 8.32
C LEU A 499 -12.98 -1.88 9.58
N LEU A 500 -12.58 -1.26 10.70
CA LEU A 500 -13.34 -1.30 11.96
C LEU A 500 -14.55 -0.36 11.98
N THR A 501 -14.46 0.74 11.23
CA THR A 501 -15.48 1.79 11.22
C THR A 501 -15.82 2.16 9.79
N SER A 502 -17.03 1.81 9.36
CA SER A 502 -17.52 2.20 8.03
C SER A 502 -17.57 3.74 7.91
N ILE A 503 -17.05 4.26 6.79
CA ILE A 503 -17.09 5.68 6.43
C ILE A 503 -18.47 6.12 5.89
N ALA A 504 -19.29 5.15 5.47
CA ALA A 504 -20.70 5.31 5.13
C ALA A 504 -21.48 4.00 5.32
N MET A 505 -22.78 4.10 5.53
CA MET A 505 -23.68 2.96 5.68
C MET A 505 -25.10 3.31 5.23
N ALA A 506 -25.84 2.31 4.75
CA ALA A 506 -27.26 2.37 4.43
C ALA A 506 -27.91 1.08 4.93
N TYR A 507 -28.98 1.19 5.73
CA TYR A 507 -29.60 0.07 6.45
C TYR A 507 -31.12 0.27 6.62
N THR A 508 -31.79 0.68 5.55
CA THR A 508 -33.23 0.92 5.55
C THR A 508 -34.01 -0.37 5.37
N THR A 509 -35.31 -0.37 5.71
CA THR A 509 -36.19 -1.51 5.40
C THR A 509 -36.84 -1.36 4.03
N SER A 510 -36.15 -0.73 3.09
CA SER A 510 -36.69 -0.44 1.76
C SER A 510 -36.11 -1.42 0.75
N ASP A 511 -36.69 -1.51 -0.44
CA ASP A 511 -36.19 -2.38 -1.51
C ASP A 511 -34.87 -1.86 -2.13
N ASN A 512 -34.26 -0.81 -1.55
CA ASN A 512 -32.97 -0.28 -2.00
C ASN A 512 -32.15 0.28 -0.83
N GLU A 513 -30.87 -0.06 -0.80
CA GLU A 513 -29.87 0.64 -0.01
C GLU A 513 -29.00 1.53 -0.88
N VAL A 514 -28.76 2.76 -0.42
CA VAL A 514 -28.09 3.80 -1.23
C VAL A 514 -27.07 4.54 -0.39
N ILE A 515 -25.81 4.51 -0.83
CA ILE A 515 -24.70 5.29 -0.28
C ILE A 515 -24.24 6.31 -1.34
N THR A 516 -24.12 7.58 -0.95
CA THR A 516 -23.48 8.62 -1.79
C THR A 516 -22.26 9.18 -1.09
N ARG A 517 -21.09 9.09 -1.73
CA ARG A 517 -19.81 9.56 -1.16
C ARG A 517 -18.83 10.07 -2.22
N THR A 518 -18.04 11.08 -1.82
CA THR A 518 -16.82 11.46 -2.53
C THR A 518 -15.66 10.59 -2.05
N LEU A 519 -14.98 9.96 -3.00
CA LEU A 519 -13.89 9.03 -2.79
C LEU A 519 -12.62 9.59 -3.42
N ASN A 520 -11.48 9.43 -2.76
CA ASN A 520 -10.23 10.03 -3.19
C ASN A 520 -9.52 9.14 -4.23
N ALA A 521 -8.80 9.78 -5.15
CA ALA A 521 -7.93 9.08 -6.09
C ALA A 521 -6.87 8.25 -5.35
N GLY A 522 -6.65 7.01 -5.79
CA GLY A 522 -5.61 6.13 -5.27
C GLY A 522 -5.88 5.50 -3.91
N THR A 523 -6.99 5.84 -3.23
CA THR A 523 -7.40 5.19 -1.99
C THR A 523 -8.22 3.93 -2.28
N THR A 524 -7.87 2.82 -1.65
CA THR A 524 -8.63 1.56 -1.76
C THR A 524 -9.81 1.57 -0.78
N TYR A 525 -10.98 1.19 -1.28
CA TYR A 525 -12.21 1.10 -0.51
C TYR A 525 -12.80 -0.31 -0.58
N TYR A 526 -13.42 -0.73 0.52
CA TYR A 526 -14.17 -1.97 0.61
C TYR A 526 -15.66 -1.68 0.78
N LEU A 527 -16.49 -2.27 -0.07
CA LEU A 527 -17.94 -2.23 0.02
C LEU A 527 -18.44 -3.60 0.47
N LEU A 528 -19.26 -3.60 1.50
CA LEU A 528 -19.92 -4.78 2.02
C LEU A 528 -21.42 -4.68 1.74
N VAL A 529 -21.96 -5.70 1.08
CA VAL A 529 -23.40 -6.01 1.06
C VAL A 529 -23.64 -7.09 2.11
N ASP A 530 -24.38 -6.76 3.16
CA ASP A 530 -24.60 -7.62 4.34
C ASP A 530 -26.07 -8.03 4.41
N GLY A 531 -26.36 -9.32 4.56
CA GLY A 531 -27.71 -9.80 4.86
C GLY A 531 -28.05 -9.50 6.30
N TYR A 532 -28.91 -8.52 6.56
CA TYR A 532 -29.34 -8.17 7.93
C TYR A 532 -29.98 -9.38 8.60
N HIS A 533 -29.43 -9.82 9.74
CA HIS A 533 -29.82 -11.07 10.39
C HIS A 533 -29.74 -12.29 9.48
N ARG A 534 -28.68 -12.36 8.66
CA ARG A 534 -28.43 -13.46 7.71
C ARG A 534 -29.57 -13.63 6.71
N ALA A 535 -30.15 -12.50 6.31
CA ALA A 535 -31.15 -12.51 5.27
C ALA A 535 -30.52 -12.93 3.94
N ALA A 536 -31.03 -14.02 3.38
CA ALA A 536 -30.70 -14.40 2.01
C ALA A 536 -31.49 -13.54 1.01
N ASN A 537 -30.83 -13.06 -0.04
CA ASN A 537 -31.49 -12.34 -1.12
C ASN A 537 -30.65 -12.33 -2.40
N THR A 538 -31.32 -12.12 -3.53
CA THR A 538 -30.67 -11.70 -4.77
C THR A 538 -30.74 -10.19 -4.89
N TYR A 539 -29.67 -9.58 -5.38
CA TYR A 539 -29.60 -8.13 -5.51
C TYR A 539 -28.93 -7.70 -6.82
N THR A 540 -29.23 -6.48 -7.24
CA THR A 540 -28.54 -5.80 -8.33
C THR A 540 -27.77 -4.62 -7.73
N LEU A 541 -26.44 -4.65 -7.88
CA LEU A 541 -25.55 -3.57 -7.47
C LEU A 541 -25.31 -2.62 -8.64
N THR A 542 -25.60 -1.33 -8.45
CA THR A 542 -25.39 -0.28 -9.44
C THR A 542 -24.52 0.82 -8.85
N ILE A 543 -23.50 1.24 -9.60
CA ILE A 543 -22.63 2.35 -9.23
C ILE A 543 -22.75 3.44 -10.29
N THR A 544 -23.01 4.67 -9.85
CA THR A 544 -23.10 5.85 -10.72
C THR A 544 -22.18 6.95 -10.23
N GLN A 545 -21.44 7.56 -11.15
CA GLN A 545 -20.50 8.66 -10.91
C GLN A 545 -21.15 10.03 -11.14
#